data_AF-A0A1C6RZD6-F1
#
_entry.id   AF-A0A1C6RZD6-F1
#
_cell.length_a   1.000
_cell.length_b   1.000
_cell.length_c   1.000
_cell.angle_alpha   90.00
_cell.angle_beta   90.00
_cell.angle_gamma   90.00
#
_symmetry.space_group_name_H-M   'P 1'
#
loop_
_entity.id
_entity.type
_entity.pdbx_description
1 polymer ?
#
loop_
_entity_poly.entity_id
_entity_poly.type
_entity_poly.pdbx_seq_one_letter_code
_entity_poly.pdbx_strand_id
1 'polypeptide(L)'
;MADLHCRRAERLLRAGDADAARAEYERAVDLVRRGGMSTTAAQIAWGLGEVARLAGDLAEARRWQTETLARVSAGWTDAEVRVAALTALGRVAQAGDDPAEARRRHREALDAALRRHNGSTDADAAEGLAGVLLAEGAAERAAWLLGVATAVRGLRVTACRDVAVVVDGARAALGEAGYVAALARGAALSHTEGRAALRALIRT
;
A
#
# COMPACT_ATOMS: atom_id res chain seq x y z
N MET A 1 5.55 8.70 23.41
CA MET A 1 4.25 9.42 23.52
C MET A 1 3.61 9.63 22.15
N ALA A 2 4.24 10.34 21.19
CA ALA A 2 3.67 10.50 19.84
C ALA A 2 3.47 9.18 19.07
N ASP A 3 4.44 8.26 19.12
CA ASP A 3 4.34 6.92 18.47
C ASP A 3 3.10 6.12 18.93
N LEU A 4 2.71 6.23 20.20
CA LEU A 4 1.50 5.55 20.71
C LEU A 4 0.23 6.08 20.03
N HIS A 5 0.15 7.40 19.84
CA HIS A 5 -0.96 8.02 19.11
C HIS A 5 -0.96 7.59 17.64
N CYS A 6 0.20 7.53 16.98
CA CYS A 6 0.31 7.01 15.62
C CYS A 6 -0.20 5.57 15.49
N ARG A 7 0.25 4.66 16.37
CA ARG A 7 -0.20 3.26 16.36
C ARG A 7 -1.69 3.12 16.62
N ARG A 8 -2.24 3.96 17.52
CA ARG A 8 -3.69 3.98 17.77
C ARG A 8 -4.45 4.46 16.55
N ALA A 9 -3.98 5.53 15.91
CA ALA A 9 -4.56 6.09 14.69
C ALA A 9 -4.56 5.07 13.54
N GLU A 10 -3.46 4.34 13.35
CA GLU A 10 -3.37 3.28 12.34
C GLU A 10 -4.39 2.16 12.56
N ARG A 11 -4.60 1.75 13.81
CA ARG A 11 -5.62 0.76 14.14
C ARG A 11 -7.03 1.28 13.84
N LEU A 12 -7.29 2.56 14.10
CA LEU A 12 -8.57 3.21 13.79
C LEU A 12 -8.79 3.30 12.28
N LEU A 13 -7.76 3.66 11.50
CA LEU A 13 -7.80 3.61 10.04
C LEU A 13 -8.15 2.21 9.51
N ARG A 14 -7.51 1.17 10.05
CA ARG A 14 -7.82 -0.23 9.68
C ARG A 14 -9.24 -0.64 10.05
N ALA A 15 -9.81 -0.04 11.10
CA ALA A 15 -11.20 -0.23 11.51
C ALA A 15 -12.20 0.63 10.71
N GLY A 16 -11.72 1.52 9.84
CA GLY A 16 -12.54 2.43 9.04
C GLY A 16 -12.95 3.73 9.73
N ASP A 17 -12.47 3.99 10.95
CA ASP A 17 -12.77 5.21 11.70
C ASP A 17 -11.73 6.31 11.40
N ALA A 18 -11.88 6.93 10.23
CA ALA A 18 -10.95 7.94 9.73
C ALA A 18 -10.97 9.23 10.58
N ASP A 19 -12.11 9.59 11.16
CA ASP A 19 -12.25 10.78 12.00
C ASP A 19 -11.57 10.60 13.35
N ALA A 20 -11.76 9.45 14.01
CA ALA A 20 -11.03 9.16 15.24
C ALA A 20 -9.52 9.01 14.97
N ALA A 21 -9.14 8.43 13.83
CA ALA A 21 -7.74 8.37 13.43
C ALA A 21 -7.13 9.76 13.24
N ARG A 22 -7.84 10.69 12.58
CA ARG A 22 -7.42 12.08 12.42
C ARG A 22 -7.11 12.73 13.77
N ALA A 23 -8.03 12.62 14.73
CA ALA A 23 -7.86 13.19 16.05
C ALA A 23 -6.62 12.63 16.79
N GLU A 24 -6.31 11.34 16.62
CA GLU A 24 -5.09 10.76 17.18
C GLU A 24 -3.82 11.28 16.48
N TYR A 25 -3.82 11.43 15.16
CA TYR A 25 -2.69 12.03 14.44
C TYR A 25 -2.47 13.49 14.82
N GLU A 26 -3.52 14.29 14.99
CA GLU A 26 -3.42 15.69 15.44
C GLU A 26 -2.79 15.80 16.84
N ARG A 27 -3.18 14.91 17.78
CA ARG A 27 -2.51 14.80 19.09
C ARG A 27 -1.03 14.44 18.95
N ALA A 28 -0.68 13.57 18.00
CA ALA A 28 0.71 13.21 17.73
C ALA A 28 1.51 14.40 17.16
N VAL A 29 0.91 15.24 16.31
CA VAL A 29 1.53 16.47 15.78
C VAL A 29 1.94 17.40 16.93
N ASP A 30 1.04 17.65 17.87
CA ASP A 30 1.30 18.55 19.01
C ASP A 30 2.44 18.07 19.89
N LEU A 31 2.60 16.75 20.02
CA LEU A 31 3.71 16.13 20.75
C LEU A 31 5.03 16.22 19.99
N VAL A 32 5.02 16.06 18.66
CA VAL A 32 6.23 16.15 17.81
C VAL A 32 6.71 17.60 17.68
N ARG A 33 5.82 18.60 17.63
CA ARG A 33 6.19 20.03 17.65
C ARG A 33 6.98 20.44 18.89
N ARG A 34 6.91 19.67 19.97
CA ARG A 34 7.57 19.93 21.26
C ARG A 34 8.88 19.17 21.47
N GLY A 35 9.39 18.45 20.45
CA GLY A 35 10.70 17.80 20.50
C GLY A 35 10.84 16.47 19.73
N GLY A 36 10.16 16.30 18.59
CA GLY A 36 10.02 14.99 17.94
C GLY A 36 11.05 14.62 16.86
N MET A 37 11.27 13.31 16.73
CA MET A 37 12.10 12.63 15.73
C MET A 37 11.49 12.70 14.33
N SER A 38 12.34 12.83 13.29
CA SER A 38 11.94 12.96 11.88
C SER A 38 11.04 11.82 11.38
N THR A 39 11.32 10.58 11.77
CA THR A 39 10.55 9.40 11.31
C THR A 39 9.11 9.42 11.82
N THR A 40 8.86 9.88 13.06
CA THR A 40 7.50 10.02 13.60
C THR A 40 6.71 11.09 12.85
N ALA A 41 7.37 12.20 12.47
CA ALA A 41 6.73 13.24 11.66
C ALA A 41 6.33 12.72 10.26
N ALA A 42 7.16 11.87 9.66
CA ALA A 42 6.82 11.22 8.39
C ALA A 42 5.64 10.26 8.53
N GLN A 43 5.59 9.46 9.59
CA GLN A 43 4.47 8.54 9.85
C GLN A 43 3.14 9.29 10.09
N ILE A 44 3.18 10.42 10.81
CA ILE A 44 2.00 11.27 11.00
C ILE A 44 1.52 11.84 9.67
N ALA A 45 2.44 12.36 8.84
CA ALA A 45 2.09 12.89 7.52
C ALA A 45 1.48 11.82 6.62
N TRP A 46 2.04 10.61 6.62
CA TRP A 46 1.48 9.47 5.89
C TRP A 46 0.05 9.15 6.35
N GLY A 47 -0.15 9.11 7.66
CA GLY A 47 -1.45 8.85 8.27
C GLY A 47 -2.52 9.88 7.92
N LEU A 48 -2.18 11.17 7.99
CA LEU A 48 -3.06 12.27 7.57
C LEU A 48 -3.38 12.20 6.08
N GLY A 49 -2.45 11.74 5.25
CA GLY A 49 -2.69 11.46 3.83
C GLY A 49 -3.71 10.33 3.60
N GLU A 50 -3.63 9.23 4.36
CA GLU A 50 -4.62 8.15 4.28
C GLU A 50 -5.99 8.61 4.78
N VAL A 51 -6.04 9.40 5.85
CA VAL A 51 -7.28 10.04 6.33
C VAL A 51 -7.92 10.89 5.23
N ALA A 52 -7.14 11.76 4.57
CA ALA A 52 -7.63 12.59 3.47
C ALA A 52 -8.13 11.75 2.29
N ARG A 53 -7.40 10.68 1.93
CA ARG A 53 -7.81 9.75 0.86
C ARG A 53 -9.14 9.07 1.18
N LEU A 54 -9.33 8.60 2.41
CA LEU A 54 -10.58 7.97 2.84
C LEU A 54 -11.76 8.94 2.87
N ALA A 55 -11.49 10.23 3.13
CA ALA A 55 -12.47 11.30 3.04
C ALA A 55 -12.76 11.76 1.59
N GLY A 56 -12.03 11.24 0.60
CA GLY A 56 -12.18 11.60 -0.82
C GLY A 56 -11.42 12.86 -1.24
N ASP A 57 -10.67 13.50 -0.34
CA ASP A 57 -9.83 14.65 -0.68
C ASP A 57 -8.48 14.19 -1.25
N LEU A 58 -8.49 13.88 -2.54
CA LEU A 58 -7.32 13.36 -3.26
C LEU A 58 -6.19 14.39 -3.38
N ALA A 59 -6.52 15.69 -3.43
CA ALA A 59 -5.54 16.76 -3.51
C ALA A 59 -4.74 16.85 -2.20
N GLU A 60 -5.46 16.86 -1.08
CA GLU A 60 -4.85 16.88 0.25
C GLU A 60 -4.10 15.57 0.54
N ALA A 61 -4.64 14.42 0.13
CA ALA A 61 -3.94 13.14 0.23
C ALA A 61 -2.61 13.15 -0.54
N ARG A 62 -2.60 13.64 -1.79
CA ARG A 62 -1.38 13.77 -2.59
C ARG A 62 -0.36 14.68 -1.90
N ARG A 63 -0.81 15.82 -1.35
CA ARG A 63 0.04 16.78 -0.63
C ARG A 63 0.73 16.11 0.55
N TRP A 64 -0.04 15.46 1.42
CA TRP A 64 0.50 14.77 2.60
C TRP A 64 1.46 13.64 2.25
N GLN A 65 1.15 12.82 1.25
CA GLN A 65 2.05 11.72 0.88
C GLN A 65 3.33 12.21 0.20
N THR A 66 3.28 13.32 -0.54
CA THR A 66 4.47 13.97 -1.10
C THR A 66 5.36 14.51 0.01
N GLU A 67 4.75 15.15 1.01
CA GLU A 67 5.44 15.65 2.18
C GLU A 67 6.08 14.51 3.01
N THR A 68 5.40 13.37 3.15
CA THR A 68 6.00 12.16 3.75
C THR A 68 7.27 11.76 3.02
N LEU A 69 7.23 11.69 1.67
CA LEU A 69 8.40 11.32 0.87
C LEU A 69 9.56 12.32 1.00
N ALA A 70 9.27 13.61 1.21
CA ALA A 70 10.29 14.63 1.43
C ALA A 70 10.98 14.48 2.81
N ARG A 71 10.31 13.83 3.78
CA ARG A 71 10.83 13.62 5.14
C ARG A 71 11.59 12.30 5.33
N VAL A 72 11.45 11.35 4.41
CA VAL A 72 12.06 10.02 4.50
C VAL A 72 13.20 9.87 3.52
N SER A 73 14.30 9.30 4.01
CA SER A 73 15.43 8.96 3.16
C SER A 73 15.19 7.64 2.39
N ALA A 74 16.03 7.35 1.40
CA ALA A 74 16.10 6.02 0.80
C ALA A 74 16.85 5.00 1.69
N GLY A 75 17.25 5.41 2.91
CA GLY A 75 17.98 4.57 3.85
C GLY A 75 17.10 3.53 4.54
N TRP A 76 17.75 2.60 5.24
CA TRP A 76 17.08 1.49 5.92
C TRP A 76 16.12 1.92 7.04
N THR A 77 16.36 3.06 7.68
CA THR A 77 15.54 3.51 8.81
C THR A 77 14.12 3.90 8.40
N ASP A 78 13.96 4.56 7.25
CA ASP A 78 12.66 5.11 6.84
C ASP A 78 11.97 4.33 5.73
N ALA A 79 12.59 3.25 5.23
CA ALA A 79 12.13 2.62 4.00
C ALA A 79 10.73 1.97 4.10
N GLU A 80 10.24 1.62 5.30
CA GLU A 80 8.84 1.17 5.46
C GLU A 80 7.84 2.30 5.24
N VAL A 81 8.05 3.45 5.89
CA VAL A 81 7.24 4.66 5.69
C VAL A 81 7.33 5.14 4.25
N ARG A 82 8.51 5.04 3.62
CA ARG A 82 8.69 5.34 2.19
C ARG A 82 7.84 4.45 1.28
N VAL A 83 7.86 3.12 1.49
CA VAL A 83 7.04 2.19 0.69
C VAL A 83 5.55 2.48 0.91
N ALA A 84 5.14 2.75 2.15
CA ALA A 84 3.76 3.08 2.46
C ALA A 84 3.29 4.37 1.76
N ALA A 85 4.13 5.41 1.73
CA ALA A 85 3.84 6.66 1.04
C ALA A 85 3.80 6.50 -0.49
N LEU A 86 4.71 5.73 -1.08
CA LEU A 86 4.68 5.41 -2.52
C LEU A 86 3.41 4.63 -2.90
N THR A 87 3.06 3.62 -2.10
CA THR A 87 1.83 2.83 -2.28
C THR A 87 0.59 3.72 -2.18
N ALA A 88 0.55 4.62 -1.19
CA ALA A 88 -0.55 5.55 -1.02
C ALA A 88 -0.68 6.54 -2.20
N LEU A 89 0.44 7.07 -2.73
CA LEU A 89 0.43 7.90 -3.94
C LEU A 89 -0.06 7.13 -5.16
N GLY A 90 0.29 5.86 -5.28
CA GLY A 90 -0.26 4.97 -6.30
C GLY A 90 -1.79 4.86 -6.19
N ARG A 91 -2.31 4.65 -4.98
CA ARG A 91 -3.77 4.60 -4.73
C ARG A 91 -4.47 5.92 -5.00
N VAL A 92 -3.86 7.05 -4.61
CA VAL A 92 -4.39 8.39 -4.92
C VAL A 92 -4.46 8.63 -6.42
N ALA A 93 -3.44 8.21 -7.17
CA ALA A 93 -3.45 8.29 -8.63
C ALA A 93 -4.53 7.39 -9.27
N GLN A 94 -4.74 6.18 -8.73
CA GLN A 94 -5.86 5.31 -9.18
C GLN A 94 -7.21 5.97 -8.94
N ALA A 95 -7.42 6.55 -7.76
CA ALA A 95 -8.66 7.24 -7.42
C ALA A 95 -8.88 8.52 -8.25
N GLY A 96 -7.80 9.15 -8.72
CA GLY A 96 -7.82 10.33 -9.59
C GLY A 96 -7.79 10.04 -11.08
N ASP A 97 -8.01 8.78 -11.49
CA ASP A 97 -8.01 8.32 -12.89
C ASP A 97 -6.71 8.61 -13.67
N ASP A 98 -5.57 8.51 -12.99
CA ASP A 98 -4.22 8.61 -13.58
C ASP A 98 -3.50 7.25 -13.51
N PRO A 99 -3.80 6.31 -14.44
CA PRO A 99 -3.24 4.97 -14.42
C PRO A 99 -1.73 4.94 -14.69
N ALA A 100 -1.20 5.91 -15.43
CA ALA A 100 0.23 6.01 -15.72
C ALA A 100 1.03 6.36 -14.46
N GLU A 101 0.55 7.36 -13.71
CA GLU A 101 1.13 7.74 -12.43
C GLU A 101 0.97 6.61 -11.40
N ALA A 102 -0.21 5.99 -11.32
CA ALA A 102 -0.48 4.88 -10.42
C ALA A 102 0.52 3.73 -10.63
N ARG A 103 0.72 3.32 -11.88
CA ARG A 103 1.69 2.29 -12.25
C ARG A 103 3.10 2.68 -11.82
N ARG A 104 3.52 3.92 -12.09
CA ARG A 104 4.87 4.39 -11.74
C ARG A 104 5.09 4.30 -10.23
N ARG A 105 4.15 4.83 -9.43
CA ARG A 105 4.26 4.85 -7.96
C ARG A 105 4.23 3.47 -7.33
N HIS A 106 3.38 2.56 -7.81
CA HIS A 106 3.35 1.18 -7.32
C HIS A 106 4.61 0.39 -7.69
N ARG A 107 5.20 0.63 -8.88
CA ARG A 107 6.50 0.04 -9.24
C ARG A 107 7.63 0.56 -8.36
N GLU A 108 7.68 1.88 -8.11
CA GLU A 108 8.65 2.47 -7.17
C GLU A 108 8.49 1.89 -5.75
N ALA A 109 7.25 1.70 -5.29
CA ALA A 109 6.96 1.07 -4.00
C ALA A 109 7.49 -0.37 -3.94
N LEU A 110 7.22 -1.17 -4.97
CA LEU A 110 7.64 -2.57 -5.04
C LEU A 110 9.17 -2.71 -5.10
N ASP A 111 9.84 -1.86 -5.88
CA ASP A 111 11.30 -1.80 -5.96
C ASP A 111 11.93 -1.44 -4.60
N ALA A 112 11.34 -0.47 -3.88
CA ALA A 112 11.77 -0.11 -2.54
C ALA A 112 11.54 -1.22 -1.51
N ALA A 113 10.41 -1.93 -1.59
CA ALA A 113 10.07 -3.04 -0.71
C ALA A 113 11.07 -4.20 -0.86
N LEU A 114 11.32 -4.62 -2.10
CA LEU A 114 12.13 -5.81 -2.41
C LEU A 114 13.59 -5.71 -1.97
N ARG A 115 14.10 -4.50 -1.72
CA ARG A 115 15.42 -4.25 -1.14
C ARG A 115 15.54 -4.64 0.34
N ARG A 116 14.44 -4.63 1.10
CA ARG A 116 14.45 -4.80 2.56
C ARG A 116 14.31 -6.25 3.05
N HIS A 117 13.91 -7.15 2.17
CA HIS A 117 13.56 -8.52 2.54
C HIS A 117 12.44 -8.65 3.58
N ASN A 118 11.48 -7.72 3.58
CA ASN A 118 10.26 -7.80 4.39
C ASN A 118 9.08 -8.27 3.53
N GLY A 119 8.61 -9.50 3.76
CA GLY A 119 7.53 -10.10 2.98
C GLY A 119 6.18 -9.37 3.08
N SER A 120 5.91 -8.70 4.20
CA SER A 120 4.65 -7.95 4.37
C SER A 120 4.64 -6.70 3.49
N THR A 121 5.75 -5.96 3.48
CA THR A 121 5.91 -4.74 2.68
C THR A 121 5.95 -5.06 1.18
N ASP A 122 6.60 -6.16 0.80
CA ASP A 122 6.60 -6.67 -0.59
C ASP A 122 5.18 -6.96 -1.07
N ALA A 123 4.38 -7.60 -0.22
CA ALA A 123 3.01 -7.99 -0.55
C ALA A 123 2.05 -6.79 -0.62
N ASP A 124 2.17 -5.80 0.27
CA ASP A 124 1.34 -4.58 0.22
C ASP A 124 1.58 -3.79 -1.09
N ALA A 125 2.83 -3.70 -1.53
CA ALA A 125 3.19 -3.06 -2.80
C ALA A 125 2.69 -3.88 -4.02
N ALA A 126 2.80 -5.21 -3.95
CA ALA A 126 2.29 -6.11 -4.99
C ALA A 126 0.75 -6.02 -5.15
N GLU A 127 0.01 -5.89 -4.03
CA GLU A 127 -1.44 -5.69 -4.03
C GLU A 127 -1.84 -4.38 -4.70
N GLY A 128 -1.10 -3.29 -4.46
CA GLY A 128 -1.29 -2.02 -5.15
C GLY A 128 -1.13 -2.14 -6.67
N LEU A 129 -0.07 -2.84 -7.12
CA LEU A 129 0.16 -3.11 -8.54
C LEU A 129 -0.91 -4.04 -9.15
N ALA A 130 -1.47 -4.97 -8.37
CA ALA A 130 -2.57 -5.82 -8.82
C ALA A 130 -3.81 -4.98 -9.18
N GLY A 131 -4.10 -3.92 -8.42
CA GLY A 131 -5.18 -2.99 -8.75
C GLY A 131 -4.95 -2.22 -10.05
N VAL A 132 -3.70 -1.87 -10.35
CA VAL A 132 -3.34 -1.25 -11.64
C VAL A 132 -3.55 -2.23 -12.79
N LEU A 133 -3.08 -3.47 -12.66
CA LEU A 133 -3.27 -4.51 -13.67
C LEU A 133 -4.76 -4.79 -13.94
N LEU A 134 -5.59 -4.77 -12.90
CA LEU A 134 -7.03 -4.93 -13.06
C LEU A 134 -7.64 -3.77 -13.85
N ALA A 135 -7.29 -2.52 -13.52
CA ALA A 135 -7.78 -1.34 -14.24
C ALA A 135 -7.37 -1.35 -15.73
N GLU A 136 -6.28 -2.04 -16.05
CA GLU A 136 -5.78 -2.23 -17.42
C GLU A 136 -6.40 -3.44 -18.14
N GLY A 137 -7.37 -4.11 -17.52
CA GLY A 137 -8.05 -5.28 -18.06
C GLY A 137 -7.26 -6.59 -17.91
N ALA A 138 -6.09 -6.58 -17.28
CA ALA A 138 -5.28 -7.77 -17.03
C ALA A 138 -5.73 -8.52 -15.76
N ALA A 139 -7.02 -8.83 -15.67
CA ALA A 139 -7.66 -9.42 -14.48
C ALA A 139 -7.00 -10.73 -14.02
N GLU A 140 -6.60 -11.61 -14.95
CA GLU A 140 -5.91 -12.87 -14.60
C GLU A 140 -4.55 -12.61 -13.95
N ARG A 141 -3.79 -11.62 -14.47
CA ARG A 141 -2.50 -11.22 -13.88
C ARG A 141 -2.70 -10.54 -12.53
N ALA A 142 -3.75 -9.75 -12.36
CA ALA A 142 -4.10 -9.14 -11.08
C ALA A 142 -4.40 -10.22 -10.02
N ALA A 143 -5.25 -11.19 -10.33
CA ALA A 143 -5.58 -12.30 -9.44
C ALA A 143 -4.35 -13.15 -9.09
N TRP A 144 -3.51 -13.47 -10.09
CA TRP A 144 -2.24 -14.15 -9.85
C TRP A 144 -1.32 -13.36 -8.92
N LEU A 145 -1.21 -12.03 -9.11
CA LEU A 145 -0.36 -11.18 -8.28
C LEU A 145 -0.83 -11.09 -6.82
N LEU A 146 -2.15 -11.13 -6.56
CA LEU A 146 -2.69 -11.29 -5.20
C LEU A 146 -2.28 -12.64 -4.57
N GLY A 147 -2.17 -13.69 -5.38
CA GLY A 147 -1.64 -14.98 -4.98
C GLY A 147 -0.16 -14.89 -4.62
N VAL A 148 0.64 -14.23 -5.44
CA VAL A 148 2.07 -13.98 -5.16
C VAL A 148 2.25 -13.18 -3.87
N ALA A 149 1.45 -12.14 -3.65
CA ALA A 149 1.44 -11.38 -2.40
C ALA A 149 1.16 -12.28 -1.18
N THR A 150 0.24 -13.24 -1.32
CA THR A 150 -0.04 -14.25 -0.29
C THR A 150 1.17 -15.16 -0.04
N ALA A 151 1.83 -15.66 -1.09
CA ALA A 151 3.03 -16.50 -0.98
C ALA A 151 4.20 -15.79 -0.28
N VAL A 152 4.41 -14.50 -0.62
CA VAL A 152 5.51 -13.70 -0.05
C VAL A 152 5.24 -13.31 1.40
N ARG A 153 4.00 -12.98 1.75
CA ARG A 153 3.59 -12.64 3.12
C ARG A 153 3.42 -13.86 4.02
N GLY A 154 3.12 -15.02 3.44
CA GLY A 154 2.79 -16.26 4.15
C GLY A 154 1.35 -16.33 4.69
N LEU A 155 0.54 -15.29 4.48
CA LEU A 155 -0.87 -15.26 4.85
C LEU A 155 -1.69 -14.44 3.85
N ARG A 156 -2.95 -14.85 3.66
CA ARG A 156 -3.88 -14.16 2.77
C ARG A 156 -4.56 -13.01 3.51
N VAL A 157 -4.53 -11.82 2.92
CA VAL A 157 -5.26 -10.64 3.41
C VAL A 157 -6.44 -10.38 2.49
N THR A 158 -7.66 -10.47 3.02
CA THR A 158 -8.91 -10.14 2.28
C THR A 158 -9.66 -8.95 2.87
N ALA A 159 -9.32 -8.51 4.08
CA ALA A 159 -10.05 -7.46 4.79
C ALA A 159 -9.67 -6.02 4.36
N CYS A 160 -8.62 -5.85 3.55
CA CYS A 160 -8.23 -4.54 3.06
C CYS A 160 -9.19 -4.09 1.95
N ARG A 161 -9.82 -2.92 2.10
CA ARG A 161 -10.77 -2.35 1.12
C ARG A 161 -10.17 -2.31 -0.29
N ASP A 162 -8.93 -1.85 -0.41
CA ASP A 162 -8.26 -1.72 -1.71
C ASP A 162 -8.06 -3.10 -2.36
N VAL A 163 -7.74 -4.14 -1.57
CA VAL A 163 -7.62 -5.52 -2.07
C VAL A 163 -8.98 -6.10 -2.44
N ALA A 164 -10.03 -5.82 -1.66
CA ALA A 164 -11.39 -6.30 -1.92
C ALA A 164 -11.90 -5.81 -3.29
N VAL A 165 -11.64 -4.54 -3.65
CA VAL A 165 -11.97 -4.00 -4.99
C VAL A 165 -11.29 -4.81 -6.09
N VAL A 166 -10.01 -5.18 -5.90
CA VAL A 166 -9.28 -5.99 -6.91
C VAL A 166 -9.86 -7.41 -7.00
N VAL A 167 -10.20 -8.00 -5.87
CA VAL A 167 -10.82 -9.33 -5.81
C VAL A 167 -12.17 -9.35 -6.54
N ASP A 168 -13.04 -8.39 -6.23
CA ASP A 168 -14.38 -8.32 -6.81
C ASP A 168 -14.32 -8.05 -8.32
N GLY A 169 -13.46 -7.13 -8.76
CA GLY A 169 -13.28 -6.88 -10.18
C GLY A 169 -12.66 -8.05 -10.94
N ALA A 170 -11.70 -8.76 -10.35
CA ALA A 170 -11.12 -9.96 -10.95
C ALA A 170 -12.15 -11.10 -11.06
N ARG A 171 -13.00 -11.27 -10.03
CA ARG A 171 -14.12 -12.23 -10.06
C ARG A 171 -15.15 -11.88 -11.11
N ALA A 172 -15.50 -10.60 -11.25
CA ALA A 172 -16.43 -10.14 -12.28
C ALA A 172 -15.91 -10.42 -13.70
N ALA A 173 -14.60 -10.24 -13.93
CA ALA A 173 -13.99 -10.45 -15.24
C ALA A 173 -13.73 -11.93 -15.59
N LEU A 174 -13.35 -12.76 -14.61
CA LEU A 174 -12.89 -14.15 -14.83
C LEU A 174 -13.91 -15.22 -14.41
N GLY A 175 -14.95 -14.84 -13.66
CA GLY A 175 -15.76 -15.75 -12.87
C GLY A 175 -15.01 -16.30 -11.64
N GLU A 176 -15.75 -16.92 -10.72
CA GLU A 176 -15.17 -17.43 -9.46
C GLU A 176 -14.09 -18.49 -9.70
N ALA A 177 -14.34 -19.44 -10.61
CA ALA A 177 -13.39 -20.50 -10.92
C ALA A 177 -12.08 -19.96 -11.53
N GLY A 178 -12.17 -18.99 -12.45
CA GLY A 178 -11.01 -18.37 -13.08
C GLY A 178 -10.18 -17.56 -12.08
N TYR A 179 -10.85 -16.76 -11.25
CA TYR A 179 -10.20 -16.03 -10.15
C TYR A 179 -9.48 -16.97 -9.18
N VAL A 180 -10.15 -18.01 -8.69
CA VAL A 180 -9.58 -18.97 -7.74
C VAL A 180 -8.38 -19.70 -8.34
N ALA A 181 -8.45 -20.11 -9.61
CA ALA A 181 -7.35 -20.77 -10.29
C ALA A 181 -6.12 -19.84 -10.42
N ALA A 182 -6.32 -18.60 -10.87
CA ALA A 182 -5.24 -17.63 -11.01
C ALA A 182 -4.59 -17.29 -9.66
N LEU A 183 -5.40 -17.05 -8.64
CA LEU A 183 -4.94 -16.82 -7.27
C LEU A 183 -4.12 -18.01 -6.74
N ALA A 184 -4.63 -19.23 -6.90
CA ALA A 184 -3.96 -20.44 -6.43
C ALA A 184 -2.59 -20.64 -7.09
N ARG A 185 -2.46 -20.36 -8.39
CA ARG A 185 -1.16 -20.42 -9.08
C ARG A 185 -0.13 -19.45 -8.50
N GLY A 186 -0.55 -18.24 -8.12
CA GLY A 186 0.34 -17.29 -7.46
C GLY A 186 0.70 -17.71 -6.03
N ALA A 187 -0.29 -18.22 -5.28
CA ALA A 187 -0.13 -18.65 -3.89
C ALA A 187 0.66 -19.96 -3.73
N ALA A 188 0.78 -20.76 -4.80
CA ALA A 188 1.56 -21.99 -4.82
C ALA A 188 3.08 -21.77 -4.87
N LEU A 189 3.52 -20.53 -5.17
CA LEU A 189 4.95 -20.19 -5.14
C LEU A 189 5.49 -20.22 -3.70
N SER A 190 6.76 -20.59 -3.55
CA SER A 190 7.49 -20.31 -2.31
C SER A 190 7.72 -18.82 -2.12
N HIS A 191 8.05 -18.38 -0.90
CA HIS A 191 8.43 -16.99 -0.61
C HIS A 191 9.53 -16.49 -1.56
N THR A 192 10.54 -17.31 -1.84
CA THR A 192 11.66 -16.96 -2.72
C THR A 192 11.22 -16.84 -4.18
N GLU A 193 10.43 -17.77 -4.69
CA GLU A 193 9.90 -17.73 -6.06
C GLU A 193 8.95 -16.56 -6.26
N GLY A 194 8.08 -16.30 -5.27
CA GLY A 194 7.18 -15.15 -5.29
C GLY A 194 7.95 -13.84 -5.39
N ARG A 195 9.00 -13.66 -4.58
CA ARG A 195 9.84 -12.46 -4.66
C ARG A 195 10.63 -12.37 -5.97
N ALA A 196 11.07 -13.48 -6.54
CA ALA A 196 11.68 -13.49 -7.87
C ALA A 196 10.68 -13.04 -8.94
N ALA A 197 9.43 -13.49 -8.85
CA ALA A 197 8.36 -13.09 -9.75
C ALA A 197 8.04 -11.58 -9.63
N LEU A 198 8.01 -11.04 -8.40
CA LEU A 198 7.84 -9.59 -8.17
C LEU A 198 8.99 -8.77 -8.79
N ARG A 199 10.24 -9.25 -8.69
CA ARG A 199 11.39 -8.58 -9.33
C ARG A 199 11.29 -8.56 -10.86
N ALA A 200 10.75 -9.61 -11.46
CA ALA A 200 10.57 -9.66 -12.91
C ALA A 200 9.59 -8.59 -13.42
N LEU A 201 8.54 -8.28 -12.62
CA LEU A 201 7.53 -7.25 -12.95
C LEU A 201 8.07 -5.81 -12.96
N ILE A 202 9.18 -5.55 -12.27
CA ILE A 202 9.82 -4.22 -12.27
C ILE A 202 10.73 -4.05 -13.49
N ARG A 203 11.30 -5.14 -14.01
CA ARG A 203 12.23 -5.12 -15.15
C ARG A 203 11.54 -5.03 -16.51
N THR A 204 10.23 -5.26 -16.55
CA THR A 204 9.36 -5.18 -17.74
C THR A 204 8.60 -3.87 -17.74
#